data_AF-A0A7V8L622-F1
#
_entry.id   AF-A0A7V8L622-F1
#
_cell.length_a   1.000
_cell.length_b   1.000
_cell.length_c   1.000
_cell.angle_alpha   90.00
_cell.angle_beta   90.00
_cell.angle_gamma   90.00
#
_symmetry.space_group_name_H-M   'P 1'
#
loop_
_entity.id
_entity.type
_entity.pdbx_description
1 polymer ?
#
loop_
_entity_poly.entity_id
_entity_poly.type
_entity_poly.pdbx_seq_one_letter_code
_entity_poly.pdbx_strand_id
1 'polypeptide(L)'
;MKRLEAMKDSDIAHDDDNPITTTDDWSGAVMKLGGKTIGRTRGLQKAPTKVAKTIRYDADVIERFQASGPGWQTRMNDALKEWLATHPNFRR
;
A
#
# COMPACT_ATOMS: atom_id res chain seq x y z
N MET A 1 -14.30 38.37 -6.61
CA MET A 1 -14.43 37.27 -7.60
C MET A 1 -14.89 37.84 -8.94
N LYS A 2 -14.02 38.61 -9.63
CA LYS A 2 -14.30 39.14 -10.99
C LYS A 2 -12.97 39.57 -11.64
N ARG A 3 -12.10 38.61 -11.95
CA ARG A 3 -10.81 38.85 -12.64
C ARG A 3 -10.43 37.78 -13.68
N LEU A 4 -11.31 36.81 -13.93
CA LEU A 4 -11.06 35.69 -14.86
C LEU A 4 -11.99 35.66 -16.08
N GLU A 5 -12.93 36.60 -16.22
CA GLU A 5 -13.86 36.67 -17.36
C GLU A 5 -13.39 37.59 -18.50
N ALA A 6 -12.13 38.01 -18.51
CA ALA A 6 -11.68 39.09 -19.40
C ALA A 6 -10.97 38.64 -20.69
N MET A 7 -10.50 37.39 -20.77
CA MET A 7 -9.80 36.88 -21.96
C MET A 7 -10.56 35.68 -22.50
N LYS A 8 -10.92 35.73 -23.78
CA LYS A 8 -11.56 34.60 -24.45
C LYS A 8 -10.47 33.63 -24.87
N ASP A 9 -10.80 32.34 -24.97
CA ASP A 9 -9.86 31.32 -25.43
C ASP A 9 -9.28 31.64 -26.82
N SER A 10 -9.99 32.43 -27.64
CA SER A 10 -9.54 32.93 -28.93
C SER A 10 -8.33 33.88 -28.87
N ASP A 11 -8.06 34.46 -27.70
CA ASP A 11 -7.00 35.46 -27.51
C ASP A 11 -5.71 34.81 -26.97
N ILE A 12 -5.69 33.48 -26.81
CA ILE A 12 -4.52 32.71 -26.38
C ILE A 12 -3.58 32.51 -27.58
N ALA A 13 -2.33 32.95 -27.45
CA ALA A 13 -1.33 32.77 -28.48
C ALA A 13 -0.95 31.29 -28.61
N HIS A 14 -1.08 30.75 -29.82
CA HIS A 14 -0.64 29.42 -30.20
C HIS A 14 0.47 29.56 -31.24
N ASP A 15 1.67 29.13 -30.88
CA ASP A 15 2.84 29.10 -31.73
C ASP A 15 3.54 27.74 -31.60
N ASP A 16 4.63 27.55 -32.34
CA ASP A 16 5.40 26.31 -32.34
C ASP A 16 5.99 25.97 -30.95
N ASP A 17 6.22 26.97 -30.07
CA ASP A 17 6.75 26.80 -28.71
C ASP A 17 5.63 26.61 -27.65
N ASN A 18 4.37 26.88 -28.00
CA ASN A 18 3.21 26.72 -27.13
C ASN A 18 2.02 26.03 -27.85
N PRO A 19 2.18 24.75 -28.22
CA PRO A 19 1.14 23.99 -28.91
C PRO A 19 -0.07 23.74 -28.00
N ILE A 20 -1.24 23.55 -28.62
CA ILE A 20 -2.43 23.12 -27.88
C ILE A 20 -2.21 21.71 -27.33
N THR A 21 -2.42 21.52 -26.02
CA THR A 21 -2.38 20.18 -25.44
C THR A 21 -3.57 19.38 -25.96
N THR A 22 -3.31 18.19 -26.45
CA THR A 22 -4.32 17.21 -26.86
C THR A 22 -4.66 16.28 -25.70
N THR A 23 -5.77 15.55 -25.81
CA THR A 23 -6.13 14.52 -24.82
C THR A 23 -5.07 13.42 -24.71
N ASP A 24 -4.33 13.14 -25.79
CA ASP A 24 -3.29 12.10 -25.82
C ASP A 24 -2.09 12.46 -24.92
N ASP A 25 -1.75 13.75 -24.83
CA ASP A 25 -0.67 14.27 -23.96
C ASP A 25 -0.93 13.98 -22.47
N TRP A 26 -2.19 13.74 -22.10
CA TRP A 26 -2.60 13.42 -20.74
C TRP A 26 -2.85 11.93 -20.52
N SER A 27 -2.75 11.09 -21.56
CA SER A 27 -2.99 9.66 -21.44
C SER A 27 -1.94 8.99 -20.56
N GLY A 28 -2.36 8.54 -19.37
CA GLY A 28 -1.47 7.93 -18.38
C GLY A 28 -0.72 8.93 -17.48
N ALA A 29 -1.05 10.22 -17.52
CA ALA A 29 -0.48 11.21 -16.62
C ALA A 29 -0.73 10.85 -15.14
N VAL A 30 0.29 11.05 -14.31
CA VAL A 30 0.25 10.75 -12.86
C VAL A 30 0.40 12.05 -12.08
N MET A 31 -0.62 12.40 -11.31
CA MET A 31 -0.59 13.60 -10.47
C MET A 31 0.42 13.44 -9.33
N LYS A 32 1.36 14.38 -9.19
CA LYS A 32 2.29 14.46 -8.07
C LYS A 32 2.18 15.79 -7.35
N LEU A 33 2.23 15.76 -6.01
CA LEU A 33 2.34 16.95 -5.17
C LEU A 33 3.54 16.77 -4.23
N GLY A 34 4.50 17.71 -4.28
CA GLY A 34 5.72 17.63 -3.47
C GLY A 34 6.53 16.33 -3.70
N GLY A 35 6.57 15.82 -4.94
CA GLY A 35 7.26 14.58 -5.29
C GLY A 35 6.48 13.27 -4.99
N LYS A 36 5.32 13.34 -4.32
CA LYS A 36 4.48 12.18 -4.02
C LYS A 36 3.36 12.02 -5.04
N THR A 37 3.20 10.82 -5.58
CA THR A 37 2.05 10.47 -6.42
C THR A 37 0.76 10.48 -5.60
N ILE A 38 -0.21 11.28 -6.04
CA ILE A 38 -1.56 11.35 -5.46
C ILE A 38 -2.51 10.54 -6.35
N GLY A 39 -3.45 9.80 -5.75
CA GLY A 39 -4.48 9.04 -6.46
C GLY A 39 -4.16 7.56 -6.74
N ARG A 40 -2.88 7.13 -6.62
CA ARG A 40 -2.56 5.69 -6.49
C ARG A 40 -2.60 5.28 -5.03
N THR A 41 -3.79 5.01 -4.51
CA THR A 41 -3.94 4.39 -3.19
C THR A 41 -3.50 2.94 -3.28
N ARG A 42 -2.69 2.46 -2.31
CA ARG A 42 -2.46 1.03 -2.11
C ARG A 42 -3.82 0.34 -2.06
N GLY A 43 -4.02 -0.72 -2.87
CA GLY A 43 -5.32 -1.38 -3.00
C GLY A 43 -5.94 -1.74 -1.65
N LEU A 44 -7.27 -1.78 -1.60
CA LEU A 44 -8.04 -2.06 -0.38
C LEU A 44 -7.50 -3.31 0.32
N GLN A 45 -7.02 -3.16 1.56
CA GLN A 45 -6.70 -4.30 2.40
C GLN A 45 -8.02 -4.95 2.82
N LYS A 46 -8.54 -5.88 2.00
CA LYS A 46 -9.92 -6.40 2.08
C LYS A 46 -10.30 -7.02 3.42
N ALA A 47 -9.34 -7.45 4.23
CA ALA A 47 -9.52 -7.84 5.63
C ALA A 47 -8.15 -7.91 6.34
N PRO A 48 -8.09 -7.75 7.67
CA PRO A 48 -6.89 -8.08 8.42
C PRO A 48 -6.64 -9.60 8.32
N THR A 49 -5.60 -10.01 7.60
CA THR A 49 -5.21 -11.43 7.46
C THR A 49 -4.74 -12.04 8.79
N LYS A 50 -4.40 -11.20 9.77
CA LYS A 50 -3.89 -11.60 11.08
C LYS A 50 -4.78 -11.02 12.17
N VAL A 51 -5.16 -11.85 13.14
CA VAL A 51 -5.91 -11.44 14.33
C VAL A 51 -4.94 -11.25 15.48
N ALA A 52 -4.91 -10.05 16.08
CA ALA A 52 -4.11 -9.80 17.27
C ALA A 52 -4.82 -10.42 18.50
N LYS A 53 -4.09 -11.27 19.22
CA LYS A 53 -4.54 -11.91 20.47
C LYS A 53 -3.44 -11.77 21.51
N THR A 54 -3.81 -11.43 22.75
CA THR A 54 -2.88 -11.42 23.88
C THR A 54 -2.84 -12.83 24.47
N ILE A 55 -1.74 -13.55 24.22
CA ILE A 55 -1.50 -14.91 24.71
C ILE A 55 -0.16 -14.90 25.44
N ARG A 56 -0.07 -15.65 26.55
CA ARG A 56 1.20 -15.88 27.25
C ARG A 56 1.85 -17.15 26.70
N TYR A 57 3.13 -17.06 26.38
CA TYR A 57 3.98 -18.18 25.99
C TYR A 57 5.02 -18.39 27.08
N ASP A 58 5.56 -19.61 27.16
CA ASP A 58 6.72 -19.87 27.99
C ASP A 58 7.95 -19.08 27.50
N ALA A 59 8.78 -18.65 28.44
CA ALA A 59 9.91 -17.76 28.16
C ALA A 59 10.94 -18.41 27.24
N ASP A 60 11.23 -19.69 27.45
CA ASP A 60 12.19 -20.47 26.67
C ASP A 60 11.78 -20.61 25.20
N VAL A 61 10.47 -20.76 24.93
CA VAL A 61 9.93 -20.80 23.56
C VAL A 61 10.19 -19.47 22.86
N ILE A 62 9.87 -18.35 23.50
CA ILE A 62 10.07 -17.02 22.91
C ILE A 62 11.55 -16.72 22.70
N GLU A 63 12.41 -17.04 23.66
CA GLU A 63 13.87 -16.83 23.55
C GLU A 63 14.46 -17.60 22.38
N ARG A 64 14.08 -18.87 22.19
CA ARG A 64 14.53 -19.70 21.05
C ARG A 64 14.13 -19.09 19.72
N PHE A 65 12.90 -18.61 19.59
CA PHE A 65 12.48 -17.96 18.36
C PHE A 65 13.18 -16.61 18.18
N GLN A 66 13.29 -15.77 19.20
CA GLN A 66 14.00 -14.49 19.10
C GLN A 66 15.47 -14.64 18.70
N ALA A 67 16.15 -15.66 19.21
CA ALA A 67 17.52 -15.99 18.85
C ALA A 67 17.71 -16.30 17.35
N SER A 68 16.64 -16.70 16.64
CA SER A 68 16.69 -16.88 15.18
C SER A 68 16.77 -15.57 14.38
N GLY A 69 16.70 -14.41 15.05
CA GLY A 69 16.90 -13.09 14.45
C GLY A 69 15.64 -12.47 13.82
N PRO A 70 15.79 -11.50 12.91
CA PRO A 70 14.66 -10.81 12.27
C PRO A 70 13.66 -11.79 11.64
N GLY A 71 12.38 -11.49 11.79
CA GLY A 71 11.29 -12.34 11.28
C GLY A 71 10.92 -13.54 12.16
N TRP A 72 11.43 -13.62 13.40
CA TRP A 72 11.13 -14.73 14.32
C TRP A 72 9.64 -14.94 14.57
N GLN A 73 8.83 -13.88 14.62
CA GLN A 73 7.37 -13.99 14.77
C GLN A 73 6.72 -14.68 13.57
N THR A 74 7.23 -14.44 12.36
CA THR A 74 6.76 -15.12 11.14
C THR A 74 7.12 -16.60 11.20
N ARG A 75 8.36 -16.93 11.57
CA ARG A 75 8.80 -18.33 11.76
C ARG A 75 7.96 -19.06 12.82
N MET A 76 7.68 -18.40 13.95
CA MET A 76 6.82 -18.96 15.00
C MET A 76 5.40 -19.23 14.47
N ASN A 77 4.83 -18.28 13.72
CA ASN A 77 3.51 -18.47 13.10
C ASN A 77 3.49 -19.61 12.08
N ASP A 78 4.56 -19.78 11.30
CA ASP A 78 4.63 -20.86 10.30
C ASP A 78 4.81 -22.23 10.96
N ALA A 79 5.57 -22.31 12.06
CA ALA A 79 5.64 -23.52 12.89
C ALA A 79 4.26 -23.92 13.46
N LEU A 80 3.46 -22.95 13.91
CA LEU A 80 2.09 -23.21 14.37
C LEU A 80 1.18 -23.74 13.26
N LYS A 81 1.33 -23.22 12.03
CA LYS A 81 0.58 -23.73 10.86
C LYS A 81 0.98 -25.16 10.50
N GLU A 82 2.28 -25.44 10.48
CA GLU A 82 2.80 -26.79 10.20
C GLU A 82 2.31 -27.79 11.25
N TRP A 83 2.31 -27.39 12.51
CA TRP A 83 1.79 -28.21 13.59
C TRP A 83 0.30 -28.53 13.42
N LEU A 84 -0.52 -27.55 13.03
CA LEU A 84 -1.95 -27.77 12.74
C LEU A 84 -2.17 -28.66 11.50
N ALA A 85 -1.33 -28.55 10.48
CA ALA A 85 -1.40 -29.39 9.30
C ALA A 85 -1.05 -30.87 9.59
N THR A 86 -0.09 -31.08 10.50
CA THR A 86 0.32 -32.42 10.94
C THR A 86 -0.62 -33.03 11.99
N HIS A 87 -1.42 -32.21 12.68
CA HIS A 87 -2.37 -32.62 13.71
C HIS A 87 -3.81 -32.21 13.35
N PRO A 88 -4.41 -32.77 12.27
CA PRO A 88 -5.72 -32.36 11.78
C PRO A 88 -6.86 -32.62 12.78
N ASN A 89 -6.65 -33.58 13.69
CA ASN A 89 -7.61 -33.94 14.73
C ASN A 89 -7.19 -33.42 16.11
N PHE A 90 -6.62 -32.20 16.17
CA PHE A 90 -6.41 -31.51 17.44
C PHE A 90 -7.74 -31.07 18.05
N ARG A 91 -8.47 -32.05 18.60
CA ARG A 91 -9.62 -31.85 19.47
C ARG A 91 -9.41 -32.79 20.65
N ARG A 92 -9.47 -32.23 21.86
CA ARG A 92 -9.66 -33.02 23.07
C ARG A 92 -11.10 -33.49 23.15
#